data_AF-A0A9D5QIE8-F1
#
_entry.id   AF-A0A9D5QIE8-F1
#
_cell.length_a   1.000
_cell.length_b   1.000
_cell.length_c   1.000
_cell.angle_alpha   90.00
_cell.angle_beta   90.00
_cell.angle_gamma   90.00
#
_symmetry.space_group_name_H-M   'P 1'
#
loop_
_entity.id
_entity.type
_entity.pdbx_description
1 polymer ?
#
loop_
_entity_poly.entity_id
_entity_poly.type
_entity_poly.pdbx_seq_one_letter_code
_entity_poly.pdbx_strand_id
1 'polypeptide(L)'
;MDWSVLQIPMYEFADDGSILPNFAFHRTWDHVHSRCIEYPWVASRYHGEDAILDVGSAKSNPQWLWWLNSLRKQVVLVDLDTLPNDCDHIHCEKANILNLPFHDDAFDVVFAVSVIEHVGLRNAQVSDASRNIVSPDGDVLAFNELIRVLRPGGRLLMTVPFGTVDGLILEGSTRCYTARSLRRFASAGTGACEYYQFAKKRSPYHSGIYTWIRMPPDKAQARHRKHTDGVLCGEWTKK
;
A
#
# COMPACT_ATOMS: atom_id res chain seq x y z
N MET A 1 -32.65 -7.71 25.43
CA MET A 1 -32.32 -6.40 24.83
C MET A 1 -31.87 -6.68 23.42
N ASP A 2 -32.64 -6.25 22.43
CA ASP A 2 -32.18 -6.25 21.03
C ASP A 2 -31.30 -5.02 20.85
N TRP A 3 -30.00 -5.24 20.65
CA TRP A 3 -29.06 -4.19 20.34
C TRP A 3 -28.98 -4.02 18.82
N SER A 4 -29.03 -2.78 18.34
CA SER A 4 -28.68 -2.47 16.96
C SER A 4 -27.17 -2.69 16.75
N VAL A 5 -26.80 -3.58 15.85
CA VAL A 5 -25.39 -3.83 15.50
C VAL A 5 -25.02 -2.93 14.33
N LEU A 6 -24.00 -2.10 14.51
CA LEU A 6 -23.39 -1.32 13.44
C LEU A 6 -22.11 -2.01 12.99
N GLN A 7 -21.99 -2.29 11.71
CA GLN A 7 -20.86 -3.01 11.12
C GLN A 7 -20.05 -2.06 10.25
N ILE A 8 -18.72 -2.14 10.36
CA ILE A 8 -17.78 -1.45 9.48
C ILE A 8 -17.02 -2.54 8.73
N PRO A 9 -17.36 -2.82 7.46
CA PRO A 9 -16.64 -3.80 6.65
C PRO A 9 -15.21 -3.33 6.35
N MET A 10 -14.34 -4.25 5.94
CA MET A 10 -12.97 -3.93 5.54
C MET A 10 -12.94 -2.94 4.37
N TYR A 11 -13.86 -3.11 3.41
CA TYR A 11 -14.04 -2.25 2.25
C TYR A 11 -15.50 -2.26 1.79
N GLU A 12 -15.90 -1.20 1.10
CA GLU A 12 -17.20 -1.05 0.43
C GLU A 12 -17.00 -0.39 -0.93
N PHE A 13 -17.95 -0.62 -1.84
CA PHE A 13 -17.99 0.05 -3.14
C PHE A 13 -19.16 1.02 -3.20
N ALA A 14 -18.96 2.13 -3.90
CA ALA A 14 -20.05 2.97 -4.36
C ALA A 14 -20.77 2.29 -5.54
N ASP A 15 -21.93 2.81 -5.91
CA ASP A 15 -22.75 2.30 -7.02
C ASP A 15 -22.01 2.31 -8.37
N ASP A 16 -21.02 3.19 -8.54
CA ASP A 16 -20.17 3.28 -9.74
C ASP A 16 -18.96 2.32 -9.73
N GLY A 17 -18.88 1.45 -8.72
CA GLY A 17 -17.80 0.49 -8.52
C GLY A 17 -16.51 1.07 -7.96
N SER A 18 -16.48 2.36 -7.60
CA SER A 18 -15.33 2.96 -6.92
C SER A 18 -15.24 2.52 -5.46
N ILE A 19 -14.01 2.35 -4.96
CA ILE A 19 -13.77 2.01 -3.56
C ILE A 19 -14.18 3.20 -2.66
N LEU A 20 -14.98 2.94 -1.63
CA LEU A 20 -15.31 3.94 -0.61
C LEU A 20 -14.17 4.04 0.42
N PRO A 21 -13.85 5.26 0.90
CA PRO A 21 -12.85 5.42 1.94
C PRO A 21 -13.34 4.82 3.27
N ASN A 22 -12.52 3.98 3.90
CA ASN A 22 -12.79 3.44 5.22
C ASN A 22 -12.04 4.24 6.30
N PHE A 23 -12.79 5.02 7.07
CA PHE A 23 -12.21 5.92 8.09
C PHE A 23 -11.69 5.20 9.34
N ALA A 24 -11.89 3.88 9.47
CA ALA A 24 -11.21 3.08 10.49
C ALA A 24 -9.67 3.17 10.37
N PHE A 25 -9.16 3.54 9.19
CA PHE A 25 -7.72 3.67 8.90
C PHE A 25 -7.18 5.10 8.99
N HIS A 26 -7.98 6.06 9.42
CA HIS A 26 -7.53 7.44 9.58
C HIS A 26 -6.65 7.61 10.84
N ARG A 27 -5.70 8.55 10.79
CA ARG A 27 -4.82 8.94 11.91
C ARG A 27 -5.11 10.38 12.31
N THR A 28 -5.13 10.68 13.61
CA THR A 28 -5.63 11.95 14.16
C THR A 28 -4.78 13.18 13.85
N TRP A 29 -3.52 13.00 13.45
CA TRP A 29 -2.59 14.09 13.12
C TRP A 29 -2.42 14.35 11.62
N ASP A 30 -3.08 13.56 10.77
CA ASP A 30 -3.06 13.73 9.31
C ASP A 30 -4.31 14.43 8.78
N HIS A 31 -4.32 14.79 7.49
CA HIS A 31 -5.58 14.85 6.74
C HIS A 31 -6.23 13.45 6.71
N VAL A 32 -7.40 13.29 6.06
CA VAL A 32 -7.93 11.93 5.82
C VAL A 32 -6.80 11.09 5.23
N HIS A 33 -6.37 10.06 5.95
CA HIS A 33 -5.12 9.38 5.64
C HIS A 33 -5.32 8.56 4.37
N SER A 34 -4.30 8.45 3.55
CA SER A 34 -4.33 7.60 2.36
C SER A 34 -4.70 6.14 2.65
N ARG A 35 -4.46 5.63 3.88
CA ARG A 35 -4.85 4.27 4.28
C ARG A 35 -6.34 4.05 4.28
N CYS A 36 -7.14 5.12 4.36
CA CYS A 36 -8.57 5.03 4.16
C CYS A 36 -8.93 4.57 2.75
N ILE A 37 -8.04 4.69 1.76
CA ILE A 37 -8.23 4.20 0.39
C ILE A 37 -7.39 2.95 0.14
N GLU A 38 -6.11 2.99 0.50
CA GLU A 38 -5.15 1.97 0.09
C GLU A 38 -5.45 0.58 0.68
N TYR A 39 -5.78 0.48 1.97
CA TYR A 39 -6.12 -0.81 2.57
C TYR A 39 -7.44 -1.36 2.03
N PRO A 40 -8.55 -0.58 1.94
CA PRO A 40 -9.75 -1.06 1.27
C PRO A 40 -9.51 -1.50 -0.17
N TRP A 41 -8.71 -0.75 -0.93
CA TRP A 41 -8.43 -1.07 -2.33
C TRP A 41 -7.70 -2.40 -2.47
N VAL A 42 -6.67 -2.64 -1.65
CA VAL A 42 -5.91 -3.90 -1.65
C VAL A 42 -6.80 -5.05 -1.16
N ALA A 43 -7.52 -4.88 -0.05
CA ALA A 43 -8.43 -5.90 0.47
C ALA A 43 -9.52 -6.28 -0.54
N SER A 44 -10.03 -5.31 -1.30
CA SER A 44 -11.05 -5.55 -2.33
C SER A 44 -10.56 -6.39 -3.52
N ARG A 45 -9.24 -6.52 -3.67
CA ARG A 45 -8.58 -7.28 -4.74
C ARG A 45 -7.98 -8.59 -4.29
N TYR A 46 -8.03 -8.89 -3.00
CA TYR A 46 -7.83 -10.25 -2.53
C TYR A 46 -8.95 -11.15 -3.05
N HIS A 47 -8.60 -12.26 -3.69
CA HIS A 47 -9.53 -13.18 -4.36
C HIS A 47 -9.54 -14.57 -3.71
N GLY A 48 -9.03 -14.68 -2.48
CA GLY A 48 -8.99 -15.94 -1.74
C GLY A 48 -7.68 -16.70 -1.85
N GLU A 49 -6.60 -16.04 -2.28
CA GLU A 49 -5.25 -16.60 -2.34
C GLU A 49 -4.81 -17.27 -1.03
N ASP A 50 -4.01 -18.33 -1.14
CA ASP A 50 -3.62 -19.16 0.01
C ASP A 50 -2.31 -18.70 0.65
N ALA A 51 -1.32 -18.32 -0.17
CA ALA A 51 -0.02 -17.82 0.28
C ALA A 51 0.10 -16.31 0.04
N ILE A 52 0.13 -15.55 1.14
CA ILE A 52 0.06 -14.09 1.16
C ILE A 52 1.32 -13.54 1.84
N LEU A 53 1.96 -12.57 1.20
CA LEU A 53 3.05 -11.78 1.80
C LEU A 53 2.61 -10.32 1.95
N ASP A 54 2.58 -9.80 3.17
CA ASP A 54 2.42 -8.37 3.47
C ASP A 54 3.79 -7.78 3.79
N VAL A 55 4.17 -6.70 3.10
CA VAL A 55 5.52 -6.12 3.21
C VAL A 55 5.44 -4.69 3.73
N GLY A 56 6.29 -4.35 4.71
CA GLY A 56 6.28 -3.07 5.41
C GLY A 56 5.33 -3.06 6.61
N SER A 57 5.17 -4.21 7.28
CA SER A 57 4.09 -4.43 8.24
C SER A 57 4.35 -3.93 9.66
N ALA A 58 5.55 -3.46 10.01
CA ALA A 58 5.89 -3.08 11.40
C ALA A 58 5.03 -1.92 11.93
N LYS A 59 4.61 -1.02 11.02
CA LYS A 59 3.79 0.16 11.35
C LYS A 59 2.38 0.06 10.75
N SER A 60 1.96 -1.16 10.39
CA SER A 60 0.62 -1.43 9.87
C SER A 60 -0.45 -1.03 10.88
N ASN A 61 -1.61 -0.64 10.35
CA ASN A 61 -2.74 -0.29 11.18
C ASN A 61 -3.29 -1.57 11.85
N PRO A 62 -3.69 -1.56 13.13
CA PRO A 62 -4.18 -2.76 13.82
C PRO A 62 -5.38 -3.44 13.14
N GLN A 63 -6.28 -2.68 12.53
CA GLN A 63 -7.43 -3.22 11.81
C GLN A 63 -7.01 -3.93 10.51
N TRP A 64 -5.92 -3.50 9.86
CA TRP A 64 -5.32 -4.21 8.71
C TRP A 64 -4.76 -5.58 9.14
N LEU A 65 -3.99 -5.58 10.23
CA LEU A 65 -3.42 -6.82 10.79
C LEU A 65 -4.51 -7.79 11.25
N TRP A 66 -5.56 -7.26 11.88
CA TRP A 66 -6.73 -8.05 12.28
C TRP A 66 -7.44 -8.66 11.05
N TRP A 67 -7.62 -7.90 9.97
CA TRP A 67 -8.18 -8.42 8.72
C TRP A 67 -7.31 -9.53 8.13
N LEU A 68 -5.99 -9.34 8.02
CA LEU A 68 -5.06 -10.38 7.57
C LEU A 68 -5.17 -11.65 8.42
N ASN A 69 -5.21 -11.51 9.74
CA ASN A 69 -5.35 -12.64 10.67
C ASN A 69 -6.69 -13.37 10.48
N SER A 70 -7.75 -12.63 10.12
CA SER A 70 -9.09 -13.18 9.88
C SER A 70 -9.22 -14.02 8.62
N LEU A 71 -8.28 -13.90 7.66
CA LEU A 71 -8.32 -14.65 6.41
C LEU A 71 -8.13 -16.17 6.62
N ARG A 72 -7.50 -16.57 7.73
CA ARG A 72 -7.14 -17.97 8.06
C ARG A 72 -6.38 -18.67 6.92
N LYS A 73 -5.46 -17.94 6.30
CA LYS A 73 -4.57 -18.38 5.21
C LYS A 73 -3.11 -18.40 5.67
N GLN A 74 -2.19 -18.82 4.80
CA GLN A 74 -0.77 -18.66 5.04
C GLN A 74 -0.38 -17.20 4.81
N VAL A 75 -0.40 -16.39 5.87
CA VAL A 75 0.03 -15.00 5.84
C VAL A 75 1.42 -14.88 6.43
N VAL A 76 2.30 -14.17 5.71
CA VAL A 76 3.62 -13.77 6.19
C VAL A 76 3.69 -12.24 6.23
N LEU A 77 4.09 -11.68 7.38
CA LEU A 77 4.45 -10.27 7.49
C LEU A 77 5.97 -10.14 7.39
N VAL A 78 6.44 -9.19 6.58
CA VAL A 78 7.85 -8.82 6.52
C VAL A 78 8.06 -7.35 6.77
N ASP A 79 9.03 -7.04 7.62
CA ASP A 79 9.58 -5.70 7.79
C ASP A 79 11.04 -5.76 8.25
N LEU A 80 11.78 -4.67 8.06
CA LEU A 80 13.09 -4.45 8.65
C LEU A 80 12.99 -4.06 10.13
N ASP A 81 11.90 -3.42 10.54
CA ASP A 81 11.64 -3.04 11.93
C ASP A 81 10.99 -4.20 12.71
N THR A 82 10.81 -4.00 14.02
CA THR A 82 10.13 -4.99 14.87
C THR A 82 8.67 -5.15 14.46
N LEU A 83 8.29 -6.38 14.13
CA LEU A 83 6.93 -6.76 13.76
C LEU A 83 6.01 -6.88 14.99
N PRO A 84 4.69 -6.74 14.82
CA PRO A 84 3.72 -6.98 15.87
C PRO A 84 3.75 -8.44 16.36
N ASN A 85 3.65 -8.63 17.67
CA ASN A 85 3.71 -9.96 18.30
C ASN A 85 2.33 -10.62 18.50
N ASP A 86 1.23 -9.89 18.24
CA ASP A 86 -0.12 -10.27 18.69
C ASP A 86 -0.94 -10.99 17.60
N CYS A 87 -0.30 -11.73 16.70
CA CYS A 87 -0.98 -12.44 15.60
C CYS A 87 -0.76 -13.96 15.70
N ASP A 88 -1.75 -14.67 16.27
CA ASP A 88 -1.66 -16.12 16.56
C ASP A 88 -1.45 -17.01 15.32
N HIS A 89 -1.86 -16.55 14.13
CA HIS A 89 -1.86 -17.35 12.90
C HIS A 89 -1.01 -16.76 11.78
N ILE A 90 -0.27 -15.68 12.06
CA ILE A 90 0.54 -15.00 11.06
C ILE A 90 2.02 -15.26 11.36
N HIS A 91 2.76 -15.64 10.32
CA HIS A 91 4.21 -15.75 10.44
C HIS A 91 4.85 -14.36 10.27
N CYS A 92 5.64 -13.94 11.25
CA CYS A 92 6.38 -12.68 11.20
C CYS A 92 7.85 -12.96 10.88
N GLU A 93 8.38 -12.36 9.82
CA GLU A 93 9.77 -12.52 9.38
C GLU A 93 10.45 -11.16 9.29
N LYS A 94 11.51 -10.97 10.07
CA LYS A 94 12.28 -9.71 10.06
C LYS A 94 13.32 -9.75 8.94
N ALA A 95 13.04 -9.11 7.81
CA ALA A 95 13.88 -9.19 6.62
C ALA A 95 13.94 -7.89 5.82
N ASN A 96 15.02 -7.75 5.03
CA ASN A 96 15.16 -6.67 4.06
C ASN A 96 14.40 -7.02 2.77
N ILE A 97 13.49 -6.15 2.32
CA ILE A 97 12.77 -6.30 1.05
C ILE A 97 13.68 -6.42 -0.18
N LEU A 98 14.95 -6.02 -0.08
CA LEU A 98 15.95 -6.18 -1.15
C LEU A 98 16.51 -7.60 -1.25
N ASN A 99 16.29 -8.46 -0.25
CA ASN A 99 16.76 -9.83 -0.19
C ASN A 99 15.89 -10.63 0.79
N LEU A 100 14.72 -11.05 0.32
CA LEU A 100 13.74 -11.79 1.11
C LEU A 100 14.20 -13.25 1.30
N PRO A 101 14.06 -13.82 2.51
CA PRO A 101 14.50 -15.18 2.82
C PRO A 101 13.50 -16.25 2.32
N PHE A 102 12.87 -16.01 1.17
CA PHE A 102 11.91 -16.92 0.56
C PHE A 102 12.42 -17.41 -0.79
N HIS A 103 12.02 -18.62 -1.14
CA HIS A 103 12.27 -19.19 -2.46
C HIS A 103 11.53 -18.40 -3.54
N ASP A 104 11.99 -18.54 -4.78
CA ASP A 104 11.23 -18.07 -5.94
C ASP A 104 9.85 -18.74 -5.94
N ASP A 105 8.82 -18.04 -6.42
CA ASP A 105 7.48 -18.60 -6.58
C ASP A 105 6.75 -19.02 -5.28
N ALA A 106 7.16 -18.50 -4.13
CA ALA A 106 6.62 -18.84 -2.82
C ALA A 106 5.21 -18.31 -2.52
N PHE A 107 4.76 -17.23 -3.16
CA PHE A 107 3.51 -16.54 -2.83
C PHE A 107 2.56 -16.41 -4.01
N ASP A 108 1.26 -16.45 -3.71
CA ASP A 108 0.19 -16.23 -4.69
C ASP A 108 -0.06 -14.73 -4.90
N VAL A 109 -0.01 -13.96 -3.80
CA VAL A 109 -0.22 -12.52 -3.79
C VAL A 109 0.70 -11.82 -2.79
N VAL A 110 1.19 -10.65 -3.18
CA VAL A 110 2.00 -9.76 -2.34
C VAL A 110 1.25 -8.44 -2.16
N PHE A 111 1.15 -7.97 -0.92
CA PHE A 111 0.65 -6.65 -0.57
C PHE A 111 1.83 -5.74 -0.20
N ALA A 112 1.99 -4.64 -0.93
CA ALA A 112 3.06 -3.66 -0.74
C ALA A 112 2.46 -2.25 -0.63
N VAL A 113 1.89 -1.94 0.53
CA VAL A 113 1.12 -0.70 0.75
C VAL A 113 2.03 0.41 1.26
N SER A 114 2.33 1.42 0.45
CA SER A 114 3.36 2.47 0.68
C SER A 114 4.59 1.99 1.43
N VAL A 115 5.40 1.16 0.76
CA VAL A 115 6.66 0.65 1.29
C VAL A 115 7.83 0.88 0.34
N ILE A 116 7.66 0.56 -0.96
CA ILE A 116 8.75 0.54 -1.93
C ILE A 116 9.36 1.93 -2.18
N GLU A 117 8.60 3.00 -1.98
CA GLU A 117 9.01 4.39 -2.15
C GLU A 117 10.07 4.84 -1.14
N HIS A 118 10.20 4.12 -0.03
CA HIS A 118 11.19 4.38 1.02
C HIS A 118 12.50 3.62 0.80
N VAL A 119 12.53 2.62 -0.08
CA VAL A 119 13.66 1.69 -0.21
C VAL A 119 14.84 2.32 -0.93
N GLY A 120 16.05 2.19 -0.39
CA GLY A 120 17.25 2.76 -1.00
C GLY A 120 17.46 4.26 -0.73
N LEU A 121 16.67 4.88 0.16
CA LEU A 121 16.80 6.29 0.51
C LEU A 121 17.66 6.51 1.75
N ARG A 122 18.42 7.62 1.77
CA ARG A 122 19.25 8.01 2.93
C ARG A 122 18.43 8.23 4.21
N ASN A 123 17.24 8.78 4.05
CA ASN A 123 16.33 9.11 5.15
C ASN A 123 15.19 8.07 5.25
N ALA A 124 15.48 6.78 4.99
CA ALA A 124 14.49 5.72 5.11
C ALA A 124 13.80 5.70 6.47
N GLN A 125 12.49 5.44 6.49
CA GLN A 125 11.64 5.46 7.68
C GLN A 125 11.70 4.15 8.48
N VAL A 126 12.89 3.61 8.67
CA VAL A 126 13.15 2.38 9.45
C VAL A 126 14.12 2.69 10.58
N SER A 127 13.92 2.05 11.73
CA SER A 127 14.78 2.18 12.90
C SER A 127 15.97 1.21 12.88
N ASP A 128 15.90 0.15 12.09
CA ASP A 128 16.97 -0.85 12.00
C ASP A 128 18.29 -0.29 11.41
N ALA A 129 19.41 -0.62 12.06
CA ALA A 129 20.74 -0.12 11.68
C ALA A 129 21.29 -0.75 10.38
N SER A 130 20.73 -1.88 9.92
CA SER A 130 21.10 -2.54 8.66
C SER A 130 20.56 -1.83 7.42
N ARG A 131 19.78 -0.74 7.60
CA ARG A 131 19.19 0.10 6.53
C ARG A 131 20.18 0.78 5.57
N ASN A 132 21.49 0.60 5.74
CA ASN A 132 22.55 1.41 5.12
C ASN A 132 22.72 1.26 3.60
N ILE A 133 21.82 0.54 2.91
CA ILE A 133 21.86 0.42 1.46
C ILE A 133 21.16 1.63 0.85
N VAL A 134 21.93 2.68 0.56
CA VAL A 134 21.46 3.81 -0.26
C VAL A 134 21.63 3.41 -1.73
N SER A 135 20.52 3.34 -2.46
CA SER A 135 20.49 2.99 -3.88
C SER A 135 19.43 3.83 -4.59
N PRO A 136 19.79 4.58 -5.65
CA PRO A 136 18.83 5.29 -6.49
C PRO A 136 17.72 4.37 -7.02
N ASP A 137 18.07 3.11 -7.30
CA ASP A 137 17.18 2.08 -7.83
C ASP A 137 16.66 1.10 -6.76
N GLY A 138 16.73 1.46 -5.48
CA GLY A 138 16.23 0.60 -4.39
C GLY A 138 14.75 0.24 -4.52
N ASP A 139 13.93 1.13 -5.08
CA ASP A 139 12.52 0.89 -5.43
C ASP A 139 12.36 -0.21 -6.49
N VAL A 140 13.21 -0.18 -7.53
CA VAL A 140 13.20 -1.16 -8.63
C VAL A 140 13.74 -2.51 -8.17
N LEU A 141 14.81 -2.51 -7.36
CA LEU A 141 15.36 -3.73 -6.79
C LEU A 141 14.36 -4.41 -5.87
N ALA A 142 13.70 -3.65 -4.99
CA ALA A 142 12.61 -4.16 -4.16
C ALA A 142 11.47 -4.72 -5.02
N PHE A 143 11.01 -3.97 -6.02
CA PHE A 143 9.97 -4.44 -6.94
C PHE A 143 10.35 -5.78 -7.58
N ASN A 144 11.57 -5.92 -8.11
CA ASN A 144 12.01 -7.17 -8.73
C ASN A 144 12.08 -8.33 -7.72
N GLU A 145 12.47 -8.06 -6.48
CA GLU A 145 12.48 -9.06 -5.41
C GLU A 145 11.05 -9.52 -5.04
N LEU A 146 10.08 -8.60 -5.00
CA LEU A 146 8.67 -8.94 -4.82
C LEU A 146 8.12 -9.77 -6.00
N ILE A 147 8.54 -9.47 -7.23
CA ILE A 147 8.19 -10.28 -8.40
C ILE A 147 8.86 -11.65 -8.36
N ARG A 148 10.09 -11.77 -7.85
CA ARG A 148 10.80 -13.05 -7.72
C ARG A 148 10.01 -14.04 -6.84
N VAL A 149 9.57 -13.59 -5.67
CA VAL A 149 8.86 -14.45 -4.69
C VAL A 149 7.41 -14.76 -5.06
N LEU A 150 6.82 -14.04 -6.02
CA LEU A 150 5.51 -14.41 -6.57
C LEU A 150 5.63 -15.64 -7.47
N ARG A 151 4.65 -16.54 -7.45
CA ARG A 151 4.52 -17.60 -8.46
C ARG A 151 4.20 -17.03 -9.85
N PRO A 152 4.40 -17.77 -10.96
CA PRO A 152 3.94 -17.34 -12.28
C PRO A 152 2.43 -17.06 -12.27
N GLY A 153 2.00 -15.91 -12.78
CA GLY A 153 0.61 -15.44 -12.68
C GLY A 153 0.21 -14.89 -11.30
N GLY A 154 1.10 -14.94 -10.30
CA GLY A 154 0.93 -14.30 -9.00
C GLY A 154 0.90 -12.78 -9.11
N ARG A 155 0.29 -12.12 -8.13
CA ARG A 155 -0.07 -10.70 -8.21
C ARG A 155 0.60 -9.86 -7.12
N LEU A 156 1.11 -8.71 -7.51
CA LEU A 156 1.59 -7.67 -6.60
C LEU A 156 0.56 -6.54 -6.56
N LEU A 157 -0.05 -6.34 -5.39
CA LEU A 157 -0.91 -5.19 -5.10
C LEU A 157 -0.08 -4.14 -4.38
N MET A 158 0.23 -3.05 -5.06
CA MET A 158 1.19 -2.05 -4.59
C MET A 158 0.59 -0.65 -4.65
N THR A 159 0.83 0.15 -3.61
CA THR A 159 0.40 1.55 -3.55
C THR A 159 1.59 2.48 -3.33
N VAL A 160 1.56 3.65 -3.97
CA VAL A 160 2.64 4.65 -3.88
C VAL A 160 2.10 6.09 -3.94
N PRO A 161 2.79 7.06 -3.32
CA PRO A 161 2.54 8.49 -3.53
C PRO A 161 2.64 8.85 -5.01
N PHE A 162 1.60 9.48 -5.54
CA PHE A 162 1.50 9.80 -6.96
C PHE A 162 1.04 11.23 -7.23
N GLY A 163 1.78 11.95 -8.07
CA GLY A 163 1.47 13.36 -8.36
C GLY A 163 2.04 13.86 -9.68
N THR A 164 2.32 15.16 -9.73
CA THR A 164 2.70 15.85 -10.97
C THR A 164 4.20 15.93 -11.23
N VAL A 165 5.04 15.63 -10.23
CA VAL A 165 6.50 15.77 -10.32
C VAL A 165 7.18 14.59 -9.65
N ASP A 166 8.18 14.02 -10.31
CA ASP A 166 9.07 13.02 -9.73
C ASP A 166 10.02 13.69 -8.74
N GLY A 167 10.24 13.08 -7.59
CA GLY A 167 11.20 13.60 -6.62
C GLY A 167 11.07 12.99 -5.25
N LEU A 168 11.89 13.46 -4.32
CA LEU A 168 11.77 13.07 -2.93
C LEU A 168 10.85 14.04 -2.18
N ILE A 169 9.96 13.49 -1.38
CA ILE A 169 9.04 14.19 -0.49
C ILE A 169 9.35 13.80 0.96
N LEU A 170 8.69 14.44 1.94
CA LEU A 170 8.90 14.21 3.37
C LEU A 170 10.40 14.25 3.75
N GLU A 171 11.04 15.38 3.49
CA GLU A 171 12.46 15.61 3.85
C GLU A 171 13.42 14.55 3.28
N GLY A 172 13.13 14.03 2.09
CA GLY A 172 14.00 13.06 1.43
C GLY A 172 13.74 11.60 1.80
N SER A 173 12.70 11.31 2.59
CA SER A 173 12.41 9.96 3.10
C SER A 173 11.55 9.11 2.19
N THR A 174 10.99 9.68 1.13
CA THR A 174 9.91 9.06 0.33
C THR A 174 10.02 9.49 -1.12
N ARG A 175 9.91 8.57 -2.09
CA ARG A 175 9.74 8.91 -3.51
C ARG A 175 8.29 9.27 -3.84
N CYS A 176 8.09 10.35 -4.59
CA CYS A 176 6.84 10.66 -5.28
C CYS A 176 6.97 10.26 -6.75
N TYR A 177 5.98 9.51 -7.24
CA TYR A 177 5.98 9.00 -8.61
C TYR A 177 5.05 9.82 -9.51
N THR A 178 5.36 9.78 -10.80
CA THR A 178 4.48 10.20 -11.89
C THR A 178 4.24 9.03 -12.84
N ALA A 179 3.37 9.22 -13.83
CA ALA A 179 3.14 8.23 -14.88
C ALA A 179 4.43 7.84 -15.63
N ARG A 180 5.43 8.73 -15.66
CA ARG A 180 6.76 8.45 -16.22
C ARG A 180 7.52 7.45 -15.35
N SER A 181 7.62 7.69 -14.06
CA SER A 181 8.42 6.85 -13.15
C SER A 181 7.81 5.47 -12.90
N LEU A 182 6.48 5.31 -13.03
CA LEU A 182 5.87 3.98 -12.97
C LEU A 182 6.37 3.02 -14.04
N ARG A 183 6.91 3.53 -15.16
CA ARG A 183 7.53 2.70 -16.21
C ARG A 183 8.79 1.96 -15.72
N ARG A 184 9.34 2.33 -14.55
CA ARG A 184 10.43 1.60 -13.89
C ARG A 184 10.00 0.20 -13.45
N PHE A 185 8.70 -0.03 -13.23
CA PHE A 185 8.11 -1.30 -12.80
C PHE A 185 7.62 -2.16 -13.98
N ALA A 186 8.43 -2.25 -15.05
CA ALA A 186 8.06 -2.89 -16.31
C ALA A 186 8.48 -4.38 -16.43
N SER A 187 9.17 -4.93 -15.43
CA SER A 187 9.57 -6.35 -15.42
C SER A 187 8.38 -7.30 -15.24
N ALA A 188 7.23 -6.80 -14.79
CA ALA A 188 5.98 -7.55 -14.65
C ALA A 188 4.90 -7.05 -15.63
N GLY A 189 3.84 -7.83 -15.83
CA GLY A 189 2.62 -7.36 -16.49
C GLY A 189 1.93 -6.30 -15.62
N THR A 190 1.35 -5.28 -16.24
CA THR A 190 0.59 -4.24 -15.52
C THR A 190 -0.90 -4.50 -15.68
N GLY A 191 -1.60 -4.63 -14.55
CA GLY A 191 -3.05 -4.77 -14.46
C GLY A 191 -3.74 -3.43 -14.19
N ALA A 192 -4.70 -3.43 -13.27
CA ALA A 192 -5.44 -2.23 -12.90
C ALA A 192 -4.55 -1.20 -12.19
N CYS A 193 -4.62 0.07 -12.61
CA CYS A 193 -3.95 1.20 -11.96
C CYS A 193 -4.94 2.34 -11.77
N GLU A 194 -5.20 2.70 -10.52
CA GLU A 194 -6.18 3.72 -10.15
C GLU A 194 -5.54 4.81 -9.31
N TYR A 195 -5.85 6.06 -9.65
CA TYR A 195 -5.33 7.22 -8.94
C TYR A 195 -6.44 7.89 -8.12
N TYR A 196 -6.09 8.21 -6.87
CA TYR A 196 -6.97 8.85 -5.90
C TYR A 196 -6.31 10.13 -5.38
N GLN A 197 -7.02 11.24 -5.41
CA GLN A 197 -6.53 12.53 -4.91
C GLN A 197 -7.39 13.05 -3.77
N PHE A 198 -6.74 13.53 -2.70
CA PHE A 198 -7.45 14.21 -1.62
C PHE A 198 -7.97 15.58 -2.08
N ALA A 199 -9.20 15.90 -1.70
CA ALA A 199 -9.81 17.20 -1.94
C ALA A 199 -10.72 17.64 -0.79
N LYS A 200 -10.82 18.96 -0.61
CA LYS A 200 -11.77 19.61 0.29
C LYS A 200 -12.81 20.32 -0.56
N LYS A 201 -14.09 20.00 -0.40
CA LYS A 201 -15.19 20.58 -1.17
C LYS A 201 -16.29 21.10 -0.23
N ARG A 202 -17.07 22.07 -0.72
CA ARG A 202 -18.38 22.40 -0.15
C ARG A 202 -19.44 21.61 -0.91
N SER A 203 -20.48 21.16 -0.22
CA SER A 203 -21.65 20.52 -0.83
C SER A 203 -22.91 21.31 -0.48
N PRO A 204 -23.95 21.30 -1.34
CA PRO A 204 -25.25 21.85 -0.97
C PRO A 204 -25.87 21.16 0.24
N TYR A 205 -25.47 19.92 0.55
CA TYR A 205 -26.00 19.14 1.68
C TYR A 205 -25.13 19.20 2.94
N HIS A 206 -23.83 19.50 2.79
CA HIS A 206 -22.88 19.52 3.90
C HIS A 206 -21.94 20.72 3.76
N SER A 207 -21.83 21.51 4.83
CA SER A 207 -21.02 22.74 4.89
C SER A 207 -19.49 22.50 4.77
N GLY A 208 -19.03 21.25 4.79
CA GLY A 208 -17.68 20.84 4.42
C GLY A 208 -17.60 19.33 4.17
N ILE A 209 -16.97 18.94 3.06
CA ILE A 209 -16.70 17.55 2.69
C ILE A 209 -15.21 17.36 2.47
N TYR A 210 -14.64 16.37 3.15
CA TYR A 210 -13.34 15.80 2.85
C TYR A 210 -13.57 14.58 1.96
N THR A 211 -12.95 14.56 0.78
CA THR A 211 -13.20 13.53 -0.22
C THR A 211 -11.91 13.04 -0.86
N TRP A 212 -11.94 11.79 -1.31
CA TRP A 212 -10.98 11.24 -2.26
C TRP A 212 -11.65 11.19 -3.62
N ILE A 213 -11.00 11.78 -4.63
CA ILE A 213 -11.51 11.78 -6.00
C ILE A 213 -10.70 10.76 -6.79
N ARG A 214 -11.38 9.72 -7.28
CA ARG A 214 -10.82 8.80 -8.29
C ARG A 214 -10.77 9.52 -9.63
N MET A 215 -9.60 9.53 -10.28
CA MET A 215 -9.45 10.13 -11.61
C MET A 215 -8.33 9.43 -12.39
N PRO A 216 -8.28 9.59 -13.72
CA PRO A 216 -7.17 9.08 -14.53
C PRO A 216 -5.81 9.64 -14.06
N PRO A 217 -4.72 8.83 -14.06
CA PRO A 217 -3.40 9.29 -13.60
C PRO A 217 -2.84 10.48 -14.40
N ASP A 218 -3.17 10.64 -15.68
CA ASP A 218 -2.78 11.79 -16.50
C ASP A 218 -3.48 13.11 -16.09
N LYS A 219 -4.52 13.02 -15.26
CA LYS A 219 -5.23 14.16 -14.66
C LYS A 219 -4.75 14.50 -13.25
N ALA A 220 -3.71 13.84 -12.75
CA ALA A 220 -3.19 14.09 -11.41
C ALA A 220 -2.82 15.56 -11.19
N GLN A 221 -3.17 16.09 -10.02
CA GLN A 221 -2.86 17.46 -9.61
C GLN A 221 -2.16 17.52 -8.24
N ALA A 222 -2.00 16.38 -7.57
CA ALA A 222 -1.25 16.29 -6.32
C ALA A 222 0.19 16.77 -6.54
N ARG A 223 0.60 17.74 -5.72
CA ARG A 223 1.97 18.27 -5.72
C ARG A 223 2.87 17.60 -4.68
N HIS A 224 2.30 16.74 -3.83
CA HIS A 224 2.97 16.00 -2.76
C HIS A 224 3.92 16.85 -1.93
N ARG A 225 3.39 17.90 -1.31
CA ARG A 225 4.13 18.58 -0.23
C ARG A 225 4.10 17.74 1.05
N LYS A 226 3.13 16.82 1.18
CA LYS A 226 2.90 15.89 2.30
C LYS A 226 2.44 14.52 1.78
N HIS A 227 2.40 13.50 2.66
CA HIS A 227 2.08 12.11 2.33
C HIS A 227 0.62 11.83 1.88
N THR A 228 -0.28 12.81 2.01
CA THR A 228 -1.73 12.57 1.92
C THR A 228 -2.41 13.18 0.68
N ASP A 229 -1.63 13.74 -0.26
CA ASP A 229 -2.20 14.54 -1.35
C ASP A 229 -2.76 13.67 -2.50
N GLY A 230 -2.15 12.53 -2.81
CA GLY A 230 -2.65 11.61 -3.84
C GLY A 230 -1.90 10.27 -3.93
N VAL A 231 -2.62 9.18 -4.13
CA VAL A 231 -2.02 7.84 -4.19
C VAL A 231 -2.41 7.12 -5.46
N LEU A 232 -1.47 6.36 -6.00
CA LEU A 232 -1.75 5.36 -7.02
C LEU A 232 -1.87 4.01 -6.32
N CYS A 233 -2.95 3.29 -6.61
CA CYS A 233 -3.10 1.89 -6.26
C CYS A 233 -3.01 1.07 -7.55
N GLY A 234 -2.07 0.14 -7.61
CA GLY A 234 -1.78 -0.62 -8.82
C GLY A 234 -1.65 -2.11 -8.58
N GLU A 235 -1.90 -2.87 -9.64
CA GLU A 235 -1.74 -4.32 -9.70
C GLU A 235 -0.73 -4.69 -10.77
N TRP A 236 0.22 -5.56 -10.42
CA TRP A 236 1.19 -6.13 -11.33
C TRP A 236 1.12 -7.66 -11.27
N THR A 237 1.42 -8.33 -12.37
CA THR A 237 1.36 -9.80 -12.47
C THR A 237 2.71 -10.35 -12.93
N LYS A 238 3.23 -11.36 -12.24
CA LYS A 238 4.43 -12.06 -12.69
C LYS A 238 4.14 -12.78 -14.00
N LYS A 239 5.01 -12.57 -15.00
CA LYS A 239 4.93 -13.20 -16.32
C LYS A 239 5.47 -14.63 -16.29
#